data_AF-A0A8T7FGJ4-F1
#
_entry.id   AF-A0A8T7FGJ4-F1
#
_cell.length_a   1.000
_cell.length_b   1.000
_cell.length_c   1.000
_cell.angle_alpha   90.00
_cell.angle_beta   90.00
_cell.angle_gamma   90.00
#
_symmetry.space_group_name_H-M   'P 1'
#
loop_
_entity.id
_entity.type
_entity.pdbx_description
1 polymer ?
#
loop_
_entity_poly.entity_id
_entity_poly.type
_entity_poly.pdbx_seq_one_letter_code
_entity_poly.pdbx_strand_id
1 'polypeptide(L)'
;MNLNECQREMRTAFLGGFAGQMVSGVIWLAASGISLWGAPRYGMATLFFGSMLIFPLTQLTVRLAGRPGKVSANNGLWQLGSQTAFTVPLNFLLVGAATLYRETWFFPAAMIVVGAHYLPFMTLYGMRMFGLLAGLLVLGGAGLAFMDRPSSAWGAGLRLSP
;
A
#
# COMPACT_ATOMS: atom_id res chain seq x y z
N MET A 1 3.57 23.18 17.89
CA MET A 1 2.90 21.92 18.30
C MET A 1 3.95 20.90 18.62
N ASN A 2 3.77 20.11 19.68
CA ASN A 2 4.59 18.93 19.95
C ASN A 2 4.10 17.72 19.11
N LEU A 3 4.88 16.63 19.09
CA LEU A 3 4.57 15.45 18.28
C LEU A 3 3.18 14.85 18.60
N ASN A 4 2.82 14.76 19.89
CA ASN A 4 1.54 14.19 20.32
C ASN A 4 0.35 15.03 19.85
N GLU A 5 0.48 16.36 19.84
CA GLU A 5 -0.51 17.28 19.30
C GLU A 5 -0.66 17.11 17.79
N CYS A 6 0.45 17.03 17.06
CA CYS A 6 0.45 16.80 15.62
C CYS A 6 -0.24 15.48 15.26
N GLN A 7 0.09 14.39 15.95
CA GLN A 7 -0.53 13.07 15.75
C GLN A 7 -2.02 13.06 16.11
N ARG A 8 -2.41 13.74 17.18
CA ARG A 8 -3.82 13.89 17.57
C ARG A 8 -4.60 14.60 16.49
N GLU A 9 -4.07 15.70 15.95
CA GLU A 9 -4.71 16.42 14.86
C GLU A 9 -4.82 15.57 13.59
N MET A 10 -3.77 14.82 13.22
CA MET A 10 -3.81 13.86 12.10
C MET A 10 -4.94 12.84 12.27
N ARG A 11 -5.05 12.22 13.46
CA ARG A 11 -6.13 11.26 13.75
C ARG A 11 -7.51 11.89 13.66
N THR A 12 -7.70 13.11 14.18
CA THR A 12 -8.99 13.78 14.13
C THR A 12 -9.37 14.20 12.71
N ALA A 13 -8.42 14.73 11.94
CA ALA A 13 -8.66 15.22 10.58
C ALA A 13 -8.94 14.10 9.56
N PHE A 14 -8.40 12.90 9.79
CA PHE A 14 -8.46 11.75 8.88
C PHE A 14 -9.12 10.50 9.46
N LEU A 15 -9.91 10.63 10.53
CA LEU A 15 -10.60 9.50 11.19
C LEU A 15 -9.65 8.35 11.58
N GLY A 16 -8.49 8.68 12.14
CA GLY A 16 -7.46 7.70 12.51
C GLY A 16 -6.87 6.95 11.31
N GLY A 17 -7.05 7.46 10.09
CA GLY A 17 -6.64 6.81 8.85
C GLY A 17 -7.61 5.75 8.34
N PHE A 18 -8.76 5.54 8.99
CA PHE A 18 -9.78 4.55 8.62
C PHE A 18 -10.27 4.74 7.17
N ALA A 19 -10.64 5.97 6.79
CA ALA A 19 -11.16 6.26 5.46
C ALA A 19 -10.17 5.86 4.36
N GLY A 20 -8.87 6.06 4.59
CA GLY A 20 -7.83 5.64 3.65
C GLY A 20 -7.74 4.12 3.52
N GLN A 21 -7.91 3.38 4.63
CA GLN A 21 -7.91 1.91 4.58
C GLN A 21 -9.13 1.37 3.85
N MET A 22 -10.30 1.97 4.08
CA MET A 22 -11.54 1.60 3.40
C MET A 22 -11.45 1.84 1.88
N VAL A 23 -11.02 3.04 1.47
CA VAL A 23 -10.83 3.39 0.05
C VAL A 23 -9.81 2.45 -0.61
N SER A 24 -8.66 2.24 0.04
CA SER A 24 -7.64 1.31 -0.44
C SER A 24 -8.22 -0.11 -0.59
N GLY A 25 -8.89 -0.63 0.44
CA GLY A 25 -9.49 -1.97 0.42
C GLY A 25 -10.48 -2.16 -0.72
N VAL A 26 -11.35 -1.18 -0.99
CA VAL A 26 -12.30 -1.22 -2.13
C VAL A 26 -11.56 -1.29 -3.46
N ILE A 27 -10.51 -0.47 -3.65
CA ILE A 27 -9.70 -0.49 -4.87
C ILE A 27 -9.00 -1.84 -5.05
N TRP A 28 -8.42 -2.38 -3.98
CA TRP A 28 -7.75 -3.68 -3.98
C TRP A 28 -8.71 -4.83 -4.29
N LEU A 29 -9.91 -4.82 -3.70
CA LEU A 29 -10.95 -5.81 -3.98
C LEU A 29 -11.43 -5.73 -5.43
N ALA A 30 -11.66 -4.52 -5.95
CA ALA A 30 -12.03 -4.31 -7.34
C ALA A 30 -10.93 -4.79 -8.29
N ALA A 31 -9.68 -4.41 -8.06
CA ALA A 31 -8.54 -4.84 -8.87
C ALA A 31 -8.38 -6.37 -8.86
N SER A 32 -8.52 -7.00 -7.70
CA SER A 32 -8.43 -8.45 -7.54
C SER A 32 -9.58 -9.16 -8.25
N GLY A 33 -10.82 -8.68 -8.10
CA GLY A 33 -11.99 -9.23 -8.79
C GLY A 33 -11.88 -9.13 -10.31
N ILE A 34 -11.46 -7.97 -10.82
CA ILE A 34 -11.23 -7.77 -12.27
C ILE A 34 -10.11 -8.68 -12.78
N SER A 35 -9.05 -8.89 -11.99
CA SER A 35 -7.97 -9.82 -12.34
C SER A 35 -8.44 -11.28 -12.37
N LEU A 36 -9.30 -11.68 -11.42
CA LEU A 36 -9.82 -13.04 -11.29
C LEU A 36 -10.86 -13.41 -12.35
N TRP A 37 -11.78 -12.51 -12.66
CA TRP A 37 -12.90 -12.77 -13.58
C TRP A 37 -12.68 -12.23 -14.99
N GLY A 38 -11.64 -11.41 -15.19
CA GLY A 38 -11.30 -10.79 -16.45
C GLY A 38 -9.88 -11.12 -16.90
N ALA A 39 -9.20 -10.14 -17.50
CA ALA A 39 -7.79 -10.28 -17.86
C ALA A 39 -6.90 -9.62 -16.79
N PRO A 40 -5.79 -10.27 -16.36
CA PRO A 40 -4.90 -9.77 -15.31
C PRO A 40 -4.48 -8.31 -15.52
N ARG A 41 -4.10 -7.95 -16.75
CA ARG A 41 -3.73 -6.58 -17.14
C ARG A 41 -4.75 -5.50 -16.74
N TYR A 42 -6.05 -5.80 -16.77
CA TYR A 42 -7.08 -4.85 -16.37
C TYR A 42 -7.11 -4.70 -14.85
N GLY A 43 -6.95 -5.78 -14.09
CA GLY A 43 -6.81 -5.72 -12.64
C GLY A 43 -5.56 -4.94 -12.22
N MET A 44 -4.44 -5.15 -12.91
CA MET A 44 -3.21 -4.38 -12.70
C MET A 44 -3.42 -2.89 -12.95
N ALA A 45 -4.06 -2.54 -14.08
CA ALA A 45 -4.37 -1.16 -14.42
C ALA A 45 -5.32 -0.53 -13.39
N THR A 46 -6.36 -1.26 -12.95
CA THR A 46 -7.27 -0.81 -11.89
C THR A 46 -6.50 -0.51 -10.61
N LEU A 47 -5.59 -1.38 -10.19
CA LEU A 47 -4.80 -1.14 -8.99
C LEU A 47 -3.89 0.09 -9.15
N PHE A 48 -3.18 0.19 -10.28
CA PHE A 48 -2.24 1.28 -10.53
C PHE A 48 -2.92 2.65 -10.56
N PHE A 49 -3.92 2.82 -11.43
CA PHE A 49 -4.62 4.10 -11.56
C PHE A 49 -5.54 4.37 -10.37
N GLY A 50 -6.19 3.34 -9.82
CA GLY A 50 -7.00 3.46 -8.62
C GLY A 50 -6.18 3.96 -7.43
N SER A 51 -4.94 3.47 -7.28
CA SER A 51 -4.05 3.88 -6.18
C SER A 51 -3.71 5.37 -6.21
N MET A 52 -3.62 6.00 -7.40
CA MET A 52 -3.40 7.44 -7.54
C MET A 52 -4.56 8.27 -6.96
N LEU A 53 -5.77 7.70 -6.93
CA LEU A 53 -6.97 8.35 -6.42
C LEU A 53 -7.17 8.13 -4.91
N ILE A 54 -6.37 7.29 -4.25
CA ILE A 54 -6.57 6.96 -2.83
C ILE A 54 -6.62 8.21 -1.95
N PHE A 55 -5.64 9.12 -2.09
CA PHE A 55 -5.61 10.30 -1.23
C PHE A 55 -6.75 11.29 -1.52
N PRO A 56 -7.02 11.69 -2.80
CA PRO A 56 -8.19 12.51 -3.12
C PRO A 56 -9.52 11.90 -2.65
N LEU A 57 -9.73 10.59 -2.87
CA LEU A 57 -10.94 9.90 -2.43
C LEU A 57 -11.03 9.83 -0.91
N THR A 58 -9.90 9.61 -0.22
CA THR A 58 -9.85 9.66 1.25
C THR A 58 -10.26 11.05 1.76
N GLN A 59 -9.70 12.12 1.18
CA GLN A 59 -10.06 13.49 1.55
C GLN A 59 -11.55 13.76 1.31
N LEU A 60 -12.09 13.28 0.19
CA LEU A 60 -13.51 13.38 -0.11
C LEU A 60 -14.35 12.64 0.95
N THR A 61 -14.02 11.38 1.24
CA THR A 61 -14.73 10.56 2.24
C THR A 61 -14.75 11.22 3.62
N VAL A 62 -13.60 11.71 4.11
CA VAL A 62 -13.56 12.33 5.44
C VAL A 62 -14.28 13.68 5.47
N ARG A 63 -14.28 14.45 4.37
CA ARG A 63 -15.05 15.69 4.25
C ARG A 63 -16.55 15.43 4.26
N LEU A 64 -17.01 14.41 3.56
CA LEU A 64 -18.41 13.96 3.62
C LEU A 64 -18.80 13.49 5.03
N ALA A 65 -17.84 12.96 5.80
CA ALA A 65 -18.02 12.60 7.21
C ALA A 65 -17.81 13.78 8.20
N GLY A 66 -17.80 15.03 7.72
CA GLY A 66 -17.70 16.23 8.55
C GLY A 66 -16.30 16.53 9.11
N ARG A 67 -15.24 15.94 8.54
CA ARG A 67 -13.84 16.20 8.92
C ARG A 67 -13.13 17.08 7.91
N PRO A 68 -12.09 17.85 8.30
CA PRO A 68 -11.42 18.77 7.40
C PRO A 68 -10.67 18.09 6.23
N GLY A 69 -10.16 16.86 6.42
CA GLY A 69 -9.31 16.18 5.44
C GLY A 69 -7.99 16.89 5.17
N LYS A 70 -7.55 17.73 6.11
CA LYS A 70 -6.25 18.41 6.16
C LYS A 70 -5.98 18.80 7.62
N VAL A 71 -4.71 19.05 7.93
CA VAL A 71 -4.27 19.57 9.24
C VAL A 71 -3.87 21.04 9.13
N SER A 72 -3.67 21.69 10.28
CA SER A 72 -3.18 23.05 10.39
C SER A 72 -1.76 23.21 9.82
N ALA A 73 -1.42 24.42 9.37
CA ALA A 73 -0.09 24.73 8.85
C ALA A 73 1.03 24.54 9.90
N ASN A 74 0.69 24.59 11.19
CA ASN A 74 1.63 24.37 12.30
C ASN A 74 1.94 22.89 12.55
N ASN A 75 1.25 21.97 11.86
CA ASN A 75 1.44 20.54 12.01
C ASN A 75 2.65 20.06 11.19
N GLY A 76 3.75 19.76 11.88
CA GLY A 76 5.00 19.31 11.24
C GLY A 76 4.92 17.94 10.55
N LEU A 77 3.84 17.17 10.70
CA LEU A 77 3.69 15.84 10.09
C LEU A 77 3.07 15.87 8.70
N TRP A 78 2.48 17.00 8.26
CA TRP A 78 1.81 17.10 6.96
C TRP A 78 2.75 16.76 5.80
N GLN A 79 3.95 17.33 5.82
CA GLN A 79 4.93 17.14 4.76
C GLN A 79 5.48 15.71 4.73
N LEU A 80 5.63 15.06 5.91
CA LEU A 80 6.00 13.65 6.00
C LEU A 80 4.93 12.77 5.33
N GLY A 81 3.64 13.09 5.51
CA GLY A 81 2.55 12.40 4.84
C GLY A 81 2.67 12.47 3.31
N SER A 82 2.90 13.66 2.77
CA SER A 82 3.09 13.86 1.34
C SER A 82 4.31 13.11 0.79
N GLN A 83 5.46 13.22 1.45
CA GLN A 83 6.68 12.49 1.05
C GLN A 83 6.45 10.97 1.08
N THR A 84 5.78 10.48 2.11
CA THR A 84 5.44 9.06 2.24
C THR A 84 4.54 8.61 1.09
N ALA A 85 3.54 9.41 0.69
CA ALA A 85 2.66 9.11 -0.44
C ALA A 85 3.42 8.94 -1.76
N PHE A 86 4.44 9.77 -2.02
CA PHE A 86 5.25 9.67 -3.24
C PHE A 86 6.13 8.42 -3.32
N THR A 87 6.41 7.75 -2.19
CA THR A 87 7.17 6.49 -2.22
C THR A 87 6.46 5.40 -3.03
N VAL A 88 5.13 5.39 -3.07
CA VAL A 88 4.36 4.36 -3.78
C VAL A 88 4.52 4.48 -5.30
N PRO A 89 4.14 5.59 -5.97
CA PRO A 89 4.25 5.69 -7.43
C PRO A 89 5.70 5.54 -7.91
N LEU A 90 6.69 5.99 -7.14
CA LEU A 90 8.10 5.76 -7.47
C LEU A 90 8.47 4.28 -7.42
N ASN A 91 8.04 3.55 -6.40
CA ASN A 91 8.30 2.11 -6.28
C ASN A 91 7.46 1.26 -7.25
N PHE A 92 6.41 1.79 -7.85
CA PHE A 92 5.69 1.10 -8.93
C PHE A 92 6.57 0.88 -10.18
N LEU A 93 7.69 1.59 -10.32
CA LEU A 93 8.74 1.25 -11.31
C LEU A 93 9.34 -0.14 -11.04
N LEU A 94 9.60 -0.47 -9.77
CA LEU A 94 10.09 -1.78 -9.35
C LEU A 94 9.01 -2.86 -9.48
N VAL A 95 7.75 -2.52 -9.17
CA VAL A 95 6.60 -3.41 -9.44
C VAL A 95 6.53 -3.73 -10.93
N GLY A 96 6.70 -2.72 -11.80
CA GLY A 96 6.76 -2.90 -13.24
C GLY A 96 7.90 -3.83 -13.66
N ALA A 97 9.11 -3.62 -13.14
CA ALA A 97 10.25 -4.50 -13.43
C ALA A 97 10.01 -5.96 -12.99
N ALA A 98 9.44 -6.18 -11.81
CA ALA A 98 9.05 -7.51 -11.34
C ALA A 98 7.98 -8.15 -12.24
N THR A 99 7.01 -7.36 -12.70
CA THR A 99 5.94 -7.80 -13.60
C THR A 99 6.46 -8.16 -14.99
N LEU A 100 7.44 -7.42 -15.52
CA LEU A 100 8.10 -7.73 -16.79
C LEU A 100 8.91 -9.02 -16.73
N TYR A 101 9.53 -9.31 -15.58
CA TYR A 101 10.18 -10.59 -15.35
C TYR A 101 9.15 -11.74 -15.24
N ARG A 102 8.04 -11.49 -14.54
CA ARG A 102 6.98 -12.46 -14.32
C ARG A 102 5.65 -11.77 -14.00
N GLU A 103 4.66 -11.94 -14.86
CA GLU A 103 3.36 -11.24 -14.77
C GLU A 103 2.66 -11.45 -13.41
N THR A 104 2.71 -12.67 -12.87
CA THR A 104 2.09 -13.04 -11.58
C THR A 104 2.71 -12.32 -10.38
N TRP A 105 3.86 -11.66 -10.53
CA TRP A 105 4.51 -10.92 -9.44
C TRP A 105 3.97 -9.51 -9.22
N PHE A 106 3.09 -8.99 -10.10
CA PHE A 106 2.52 -7.65 -9.95
C PHE A 106 1.88 -7.41 -8.58
N PHE A 107 0.88 -8.24 -8.21
CA PHE A 107 0.15 -8.09 -6.95
C PHE A 107 1.04 -8.33 -5.72
N PRO A 108 1.86 -9.42 -5.67
CA PRO A 108 2.85 -9.61 -4.62
C PRO A 108 3.80 -8.42 -4.41
N ALA A 109 4.37 -7.89 -5.49
CA ALA A 109 5.27 -6.74 -5.42
C ALA A 109 4.55 -5.48 -4.95
N ALA A 110 3.33 -5.22 -5.45
CA ALA A 110 2.50 -4.11 -5.00
C ALA A 110 2.15 -4.22 -3.51
N MET A 111 1.86 -5.43 -3.00
CA MET A 111 1.60 -5.67 -1.58
C MET A 111 2.80 -5.31 -0.72
N ILE A 112 4.03 -5.66 -1.14
CA ILE A 112 5.25 -5.31 -0.42
C ILE A 112 5.46 -3.79 -0.41
N VAL A 113 5.33 -3.12 -1.56
CA VAL A 113 5.50 -1.67 -1.67
C VAL A 113 4.48 -0.91 -0.82
N VAL A 114 3.20 -1.28 -0.91
CA VAL A 114 2.12 -0.65 -0.15
C VAL A 114 2.24 -1.00 1.35
N GLY A 115 2.63 -2.22 1.68
CA GLY A 115 2.93 -2.64 3.04
C GLY A 115 4.03 -1.79 3.68
N ALA A 116 5.16 -1.62 3.00
CA ALA A 116 6.26 -0.78 3.47
C ALA A 116 5.85 0.70 3.62
N HIS A 117 4.99 1.19 2.72
CA HIS A 117 4.41 2.54 2.79
C HIS A 117 3.60 2.80 4.07
N TYR A 118 3.09 1.77 4.75
CA TYR A 118 2.41 1.92 6.04
C TYR A 118 3.35 2.16 7.23
N LEU A 119 4.65 1.89 7.12
CA LEU A 119 5.55 2.04 8.27
C LEU A 119 5.62 3.48 8.82
N PRO A 120 5.77 4.53 7.99
CA PRO A 120 5.77 5.91 8.49
C PRO A 120 4.43 6.33 9.11
N PHE A 121 3.33 5.60 8.83
CA PHE A 121 2.02 5.92 9.37
C PHE A 121 1.95 5.64 10.89
N MET A 122 2.84 4.78 11.41
CA MET A 122 3.03 4.63 12.85
C MET A 122 3.41 5.97 13.50
N THR A 123 4.28 6.75 12.85
CA THR A 123 4.69 8.08 13.32
C THR A 123 3.66 9.15 12.96
N LEU A 124 3.07 9.12 11.76
CA LEU A 124 2.06 10.11 11.34
C LEU A 124 0.83 10.11 12.26
N TYR A 125 0.36 8.93 12.63
CA TYR A 125 -0.85 8.77 13.43
C TYR A 125 -0.58 8.40 14.89
N GLY A 126 0.65 8.04 15.27
CA GLY A 126 0.96 7.55 16.62
C GLY A 126 0.25 6.23 16.95
N MET A 127 0.05 5.36 15.95
CA MET A 127 -0.76 4.13 16.08
C MET A 127 0.02 2.91 15.57
N ARG A 128 0.20 1.90 16.45
CA ARG A 128 0.92 0.64 16.11
C ARG A 128 0.18 -0.23 15.10
N MET A 129 -1.12 -0.05 14.94
CA MET A 129 -1.94 -0.79 13.96
C MET A 129 -1.38 -0.69 12.53
N PHE A 130 -0.76 0.44 12.15
CA PHE A 130 -0.12 0.56 10.84
C PHE A 130 1.11 -0.34 10.68
N GLY A 131 1.82 -0.64 11.77
CA GLY A 131 2.89 -1.64 11.77
C GLY A 131 2.35 -3.06 11.54
N LEU A 132 1.17 -3.38 12.08
CA LEU A 132 0.50 -4.66 11.80
C LEU A 132 0.08 -4.75 10.33
N LEU A 133 -0.54 -3.70 9.78
CA LEU A 133 -0.91 -3.65 8.36
C LEU A 133 0.32 -3.77 7.45
N ALA A 134 1.42 -3.08 7.79
CA ALA A 134 2.68 -3.18 7.08
C ALA A 134 3.20 -4.62 7.08
N GLY A 135 3.26 -5.26 8.26
CA GLY A 135 3.70 -6.65 8.40
C GLY A 135 2.84 -7.62 7.59
N LEU A 136 1.52 -7.53 7.70
CA LEU A 136 0.59 -8.41 6.98
C LEU A 136 0.76 -8.30 5.46
N LEU A 137 0.85 -7.08 4.92
CA LEU A 137 0.99 -6.87 3.48
C LEU A 137 2.37 -7.28 2.96
N VAL A 138 3.45 -6.92 3.66
CA VAL A 138 4.80 -7.29 3.24
C VAL A 138 5.01 -8.80 3.30
N LEU A 139 4.64 -9.43 4.41
CA LEU A 139 4.80 -10.87 4.57
C LEU A 139 3.86 -11.65 3.64
N GLY A 140 2.63 -11.18 3.45
CA GLY A 140 1.68 -11.76 2.51
C GLY A 140 2.19 -11.68 1.07
N GLY A 141 2.67 -10.51 0.65
CA GLY A 141 3.23 -10.30 -0.69
C GLY A 141 4.48 -11.17 -0.91
N ALA A 142 5.40 -11.20 0.05
CA ALA A 142 6.57 -12.05 -0.02
C ALA A 142 6.18 -13.55 -0.09
N GLY A 143 5.24 -13.99 0.76
CA GLY A 143 4.72 -15.36 0.77
C GLY A 143 4.14 -15.77 -0.58
N LEU A 144 3.28 -14.95 -1.17
CA LEU A 144 2.69 -15.20 -2.49
C LEU A 144 3.75 -15.27 -3.59
N ALA A 145 4.75 -14.38 -3.57
CA ALA A 145 5.85 -14.42 -4.54
C ALA A 145 6.69 -15.71 -4.42
N PHE A 146 6.93 -16.20 -3.20
CA PHE A 146 7.67 -17.43 -2.97
C PHE A 146 6.89 -18.70 -3.32
N MET A 147 5.56 -18.70 -3.14
CA MET A 147 4.70 -19.82 -3.51
C MET A 147 4.62 -20.02 -5.03
N ASP A 148 4.79 -18.95 -5.79
CA ASP A 148 4.79 -18.99 -7.26
C ASP A 148 6.11 -19.54 -7.87
N ARG A 149 6.99 -20.13 -7.05
CA ARG A 149 8.23 -20.79 -7.51
C ARG A 149 7.89 -22.02 -8.39
N PRO A 150 8.54 -22.18 -9.57
CA PRO A 150 8.43 -23.42 -10.32
C PRO A 150 9.00 -24.60 -9.50
N SER A 151 8.27 -25.71 -9.49
CA SER A 151 8.58 -26.96 -8.76
C SER A 151 9.97 -27.54 -9.05
N SER A 152 10.62 -27.14 -10.14
CA SER A 152 11.96 -27.55 -10.54
C SER A 152 13.11 -26.95 -9.71
N ALA A 153 12.86 -25.91 -8.91
CA ALA A 153 13.90 -25.24 -8.13
C ALA A 153 14.44 -26.07 -6.95
N TRP A 154 13.67 -27.06 -6.47
CA TRP A 154 14.15 -28.03 -5.46
C TRP A 154 15.09 -29.09 -6.05
N GLY A 155 14.98 -29.38 -7.35
CA GLY A 155 15.81 -30.40 -8.03
C GLY A 155 17.14 -29.87 -8.59
N ALA A 156 17.27 -28.55 -8.78
CA ALA A 156 18.50 -27.94 -9.31
C ALA A 156 19.61 -27.82 -8.26
N GLY A 157 19.26 -27.72 -6.97
CA GLY A 157 20.23 -27.68 -5.87
C GLY A 157 20.94 -29.02 -5.59
N LEU A 158 20.44 -30.13 -6.15
CA LEU A 158 21.02 -31.47 -6.02
C LEU A 158 21.80 -31.92 -7.28
N ARG A 159 21.92 -31.07 -8.31
CA ARG A 159 22.66 -31.36 -9.55
C ARG A 159 23.94 -30.54 -9.70
N LEU A 160 24.45 -29.98 -8.61
CA LEU A 160 25.76 -29.35 -8.54
C LEU A 160 26.51 -29.94 -7.35
N SER A 161 26.96 -31.17 -7.51
CA SER A 161 28.08 -31.74 -6.76
C SER A 161 28.93 -32.50 -7.78
N PRO A 162 30.24 -32.25 -7.84
CA PRO A 162 31.12 -32.68 -8.94
C PRO A 162 31.22 -34.20 -9.07
#